data_AF-A0A7J2SVW2-F1
#
_entry.id   AF-A0A7J2SVW2-F1
#
_cell.length_a   1.000
_cell.length_b   1.000
_cell.length_c   1.000
_cell.angle_alpha   90.00
_cell.angle_beta   90.00
_cell.angle_gamma   90.00
#
_symmetry.space_group_name_H-M   'P 1'
#
loop_
_entity.id
_entity.type
_entity.pdbx_description
1 polymer ?
#
loop_
_entity_poly.entity_id
_entity_poly.type
_entity_poly.pdbx_seq_one_letter_code
_entity_poly.pdbx_strand_id
1 'polypeptide(L)' 'GHVGKTYTLHPSGGRVISVREAMRIMGFPDSYVFPRGTPLHDRYQMVADAVSPAFSRALAGAILSAA' A
#
# COMPACT_ATOMS: atom_id res chain seq x y z
N GLY A 1 -6.09 0.03 -9.76
CA GLY A 1 -7.24 -0.91 -9.70
C GLY A 1 -8.25 -0.44 -8.68
N HIS A 2 -9.56 -0.52 -8.95
CA HIS A 2 -10.61 0.00 -8.05
C HIS A 2 -10.71 -0.82 -6.76
N VAL A 3 -10.38 -0.23 -5.60
CA VAL A 3 -10.36 -0.96 -4.31
C VAL A 3 -11.75 -1.45 -3.88
N GLY A 4 -12.81 -0.81 -4.36
CA GLY A 4 -14.19 -1.20 -4.05
C GLY A 4 -14.63 -2.58 -4.56
N LYS A 5 -13.81 -3.29 -5.35
CA LYS A 5 -14.17 -4.62 -5.89
C LYS A 5 -13.43 -5.80 -5.26
N THR A 6 -12.49 -5.56 -4.36
CA THR A 6 -11.71 -6.63 -3.74
C THR A 6 -12.09 -6.77 -2.26
N TYR A 7 -12.81 -7.84 -1.95
CA TYR A 7 -13.17 -8.26 -0.58
C TYR A 7 -11.92 -8.74 0.19
N THR A 8 -10.94 -7.86 0.43
CA THR A 8 -9.78 -8.20 1.26
C THR A 8 -10.21 -8.18 2.72
N LEU A 9 -10.83 -9.27 3.15
CA LEU A 9 -11.25 -9.49 4.53
C LEU A 9 -10.04 -9.68 5.43
N HIS A 10 -10.12 -9.16 6.65
CA HIS A 10 -9.14 -9.45 7.67
C HIS A 10 -9.17 -10.96 8.01
N PRO A 11 -8.03 -11.61 8.29
CA PRO A 11 -7.99 -13.07 8.55
C PRO A 11 -8.87 -13.55 9.70
N SER A 12 -9.12 -12.68 10.70
CA SER A 12 -10.06 -12.98 11.79
C SER A 12 -11.54 -12.98 11.36
N GLY A 13 -11.84 -12.60 10.11
CA GLY A 13 -13.20 -12.35 9.63
C GLY A 13 -13.82 -11.05 10.16
N GLY A 14 -15.06 -10.79 9.74
CA GLY A 14 -15.94 -9.75 10.30
C GLY A 14 -15.63 -8.29 9.90
N ARG A 15 -14.51 -8.03 9.21
CA ARG A 15 -14.18 -6.71 8.67
C ARG A 15 -13.24 -6.81 7.47
N VAL A 16 -13.15 -5.74 6.69
CA VAL A 16 -12.07 -5.56 5.70
C VAL A 16 -10.75 -5.19 6.39
N ILE A 17 -9.63 -5.44 5.71
CA ILE A 17 -8.35 -4.89 6.14
C ILE A 17 -8.39 -3.37 6.13
N SER A 18 -7.75 -2.76 7.12
CA SER A 18 -7.56 -1.32 7.25
C SER A 18 -6.54 -0.81 6.23
N VAL A 19 -6.57 0.49 5.97
CA VAL A 19 -5.54 1.17 5.16
C VAL A 19 -4.13 0.85 5.66
N ARG A 20 -3.91 0.84 6.98
CA ARG A 20 -2.57 0.56 7.53
C ARG A 20 -2.13 -0.87 7.28
N GLU A 21 -3.03 -1.83 7.39
CA GLU A 21 -2.74 -3.24 7.06
C GLU A 21 -2.39 -3.37 5.57
N ALA A 22 -3.16 -2.75 4.67
CA ALA A 22 -2.85 -2.73 3.25
C ALA A 22 -1.47 -2.11 2.95
N MET A 23 -1.13 -1.00 3.61
CA MET A 23 0.19 -0.37 3.45
C MET A 23 1.35 -1.25 3.95
N ARG A 24 1.15 -2.00 5.05
CA ARG A 24 2.16 -2.95 5.53
C ARG A 24 2.39 -4.08 4.54
N ILE A 25 1.32 -4.61 3.96
CA ILE A 25 1.39 -5.62 2.88
C ILE A 25 2.21 -5.06 1.70
N MET A 26 1.99 -3.79 1.34
CA MET A 26 2.74 -3.12 0.27
C MET A 26 4.18 -2.75 0.66
N GLY A 27 4.61 -2.96 1.90
CA GLY A 27 5.97 -2.69 2.37
C GLY A 27 6.27 -1.22 2.69
N PHE A 28 5.25 -0.42 2.99
CA PHE A 28 5.43 0.95 3.48
C PHE A 28 5.90 0.96 4.95
N PRO A 29 6.81 1.87 5.33
CA PRO A 29 7.17 2.05 6.72
C PRO A 29 5.98 2.56 7.54
N ASP A 30 5.96 2.25 8.83
CA ASP A 30 4.91 2.69 9.77
C ASP A 30 4.91 4.21 10.01
N SER A 31 6.02 4.87 9.73
CA SER A 31 6.14 6.34 9.76
C SER A 31 5.53 7.04 8.54
N TYR A 32 5.13 6.32 7.49
CA TYR A 32 4.53 6.94 6.32
C TYR A 32 3.09 7.39 6.62
N VAL A 33 2.81 8.66 6.38
CA VAL A 33 1.51 9.29 6.65
C VAL A 33 0.92 9.88 5.38
N PHE A 34 -0.41 9.80 5.26
CA PHE A 34 -1.12 10.54 4.22
C PHE A 34 -1.23 12.02 4.61
N PRO A 35 -1.44 12.92 3.62
CA PRO A 35 -1.80 14.30 3.89
C PRO A 35 -2.99 14.42 4.85
N ARG A 36 -2.99 15.48 5.66
CA ARG A 36 -4.14 15.75 6.55
C ARG A 36 -5.39 15.96 5.70
N GLY A 37 -6.50 15.36 6.13
CA GLY A 37 -7.78 15.47 5.44
C GLY A 37 -7.99 14.52 4.26
N THR A 38 -7.01 13.68 3.88
CA THR A 38 -7.22 12.70 2.80
C THR A 38 -8.38 11.76 3.15
N PRO A 39 -9.44 11.68 2.31
CA PRO A 39 -10.58 10.79 2.51
C PRO A 39 -10.17 9.32 2.61
N LEU A 40 -10.94 8.52 3.36
CA LEU A 40 -10.62 7.11 3.58
C LEU A 40 -10.56 6.30 2.27
N HIS A 41 -11.48 6.55 1.35
CA HIS A 41 -11.52 5.87 0.05
C HIS A 41 -10.30 6.19 -0.81
N ASP A 42 -9.88 7.47 -0.82
CA ASP A 42 -8.67 7.90 -1.53
C ASP A 42 -7.42 7.23 -0.97
N ARG A 43 -7.31 7.11 0.37
CA ARG A 43 -6.18 6.41 0.98
C ARG A 43 -6.08 4.96 0.52
N TYR A 44 -7.21 4.26 0.44
CA TYR A 44 -7.23 2.91 -0.11
C TYR A 44 -6.77 2.89 -1.57
N GLN A 45 -7.33 3.78 -2.41
CA GLN A 45 -7.01 3.84 -3.83
C GLN A 45 -5.53 4.17 -4.07
N MET A 46 -4.98 5.15 -3.33
CA MET A 46 -3.55 5.50 -3.37
C MET A 46 -2.65 4.31 -3.03
N VAL A 47 -3.01 3.49 -2.05
CA VAL A 47 -2.22 2.30 -1.68
C VAL A 47 -2.30 1.23 -2.75
N ALA A 48 -3.48 1.02 -3.33
CA ALA A 48 -3.68 0.01 -4.37
C ALA A 48 -3.05 0.37 -5.71
N ASP A 49 -2.93 1.66 -6.02
CA ASP A 49 -2.29 2.14 -7.25
C ASP A 49 -0.78 2.35 -7.08
N ALA A 50 -0.26 2.35 -5.84
CA ALA A 50 1.16 2.54 -5.59
C ALA A 50 2.00 1.32 -5.97
N VAL A 51 3.25 1.56 -6.37
CA VAL A 51 4.28 0.52 -6.45
C VAL A 51 4.86 0.30 -5.05
N SER A 52 5.08 -0.96 -4.66
CA SER A 52 5.67 -1.31 -3.36
C SER A 52 7.03 -0.61 -3.15
N PRO A 53 7.25 0.11 -2.04
CA PRO A 53 8.55 0.70 -1.73
C PRO A 53 9.68 -0.32 -1.57
N ALA A 54 9.37 -1.57 -1.21
CA ALA A 54 10.35 -2.65 -1.15
C ALA A 54 10.82 -3.02 -2.56
N PHE A 55 9.88 -3.21 -3.48
CA PHE A 55 10.19 -3.49 -4.89
C PHE A 55 10.96 -2.35 -5.54
N SER A 56 10.51 -1.09 -5.36
CA SER A 56 11.17 0.07 -5.95
C SER A 56 12.64 0.19 -5.53
N ARG A 57 12.96 -0.11 -4.25
CA ARG A 57 14.35 -0.11 -3.76
C ARG A 57 15.19 -1.21 -4.40
N ALA A 58 14.65 -2.42 -4.53
CA ALA A 58 15.35 -3.53 -5.18
C ALA A 58 15.62 -3.24 -6.66
N LEU A 59 14.63 -2.70 -7.37
CA LEU A 59 14.77 -2.30 -8.77
C LEU A 59 15.84 -1.20 -8.95
N ALA A 60 15.81 -0.17 -8.11
CA ALA A 60 16.83 0.88 -8.14
C ALA A 60 18.24 0.33 -7.92
N GLY A 61 18.42 -0.60 -6.96
CA GLY A 61 19.70 -1.27 -6.73
C GLY A 61 20.18 -2.08 -7.93
N ALA A 62 19.27 -2.81 -8.60
CA ALA A 62 19.59 -3.57 -9.80
C ALA A 62 20.03 -2.68 -10.97
N ILE A 63 19.33 -1.55 -11.18
CA ILE A 63 19.69 -0.57 -12.22
C ILE A 63 21.04 0.07 -11.93
N LEU A 64 21.29 0.49 -10.69
CA LEU A 64 22.57 1.10 -10.29
C LEU A 64 23.75 0.14 -10.39
N SER A 65 23.53 -1.16 -10.19
CA SER A 65 24.58 -2.18 -10.34
C SER A 65 24.87 -2.53 -11.80
N ALA A 66 23.92 -2.22 -12.70
CA ALA A 66 24.05 -2.45 -14.14
C ALA A 66 24.60 -1.23 -14.91
N ALA A 67 24.69 -0.07 -14.24
CA ALA A 67 25.29 1.17 -14.74
C ALA A 67 26.79 1.20 -14.43
#